data_AF-A0A6J8CP03-F1
#
_entry.id   AF-A0A6J8CP03-F1
#
_cell.length_a   1.000
_cell.length_b   1.000
_cell.length_c   1.000
_cell.angle_alpha   90.00
_cell.angle_beta   90.00
_cell.angle_gamma   90.00
#
_symmetry.space_group_name_H-M   'P 1'
#
loop_
_entity.id
_entity.type
_entity.pdbx_description
1 polymer ?
#
loop_
_entity_poly.entity_id
_entity_poly.type
_entity_poly.pdbx_seq_one_letter_code
_entity_poly.pdbx_strand_id
1 'polypeptide(L)'
;MANTGTSRMPQMNMTVKMEYCTVWNDESLLLLLLQEIVQIHNTFLDQSNDILGHKQRHKKFKLIQQVVALLDVKSNEIVTFRWNDNWLKFCQSDASYGLGQRLLFDYEKIEEEVKKDILMGKIKMEFPTRFPKPVFIDDLYQNIVELLSDLEKSIPQQQLTKEIRRSVEVKVGRDAAFVTDLLTQLGMVLALLKKTGGDNSQPLIEYLEKWQSATGMNSNIFKRILPEPVDSVKLGNVVTLYKWLEELNGRSLLEALDERFHKTLHPEAKEILHQTKKLHMAHLEKLQHPLLVFVHRCLALKNTISHDHPLIEYISSQELWWKEHIRMQEGNIGVIAGADNKCIPISEILSPLILIENICETVLFVQEAIKEVTEFNVRISNITSDYQKTKKVQANTRKSAAKRFIKM
;
A
#
# COMPACT_ATOMS: atom_id res chain seq x y z
N MET A 1 -14.72 6.66 32.20
CA MET A 1 -13.32 6.71 32.68
C MET A 1 -12.80 5.28 32.65
N ALA A 2 -11.87 5.03 31.74
CA ALA A 2 -11.55 3.69 31.25
C ALA A 2 -10.72 2.89 32.26
N ASN A 3 -11.22 1.70 32.57
CA ASN A 3 -10.45 0.60 33.16
C ASN A 3 -9.36 0.18 32.18
N THR A 4 -8.11 0.57 32.43
CA THR A 4 -6.96 -0.10 31.82
C THR A 4 -6.76 -1.42 32.55
N GLY A 5 -7.39 -2.47 32.05
CA GLY A 5 -7.12 -3.84 32.49
C GLY A 5 -5.65 -4.15 32.22
N THR A 6 -4.87 -4.29 33.28
CA THR A 6 -3.57 -4.98 33.23
C THR A 6 -3.85 -6.42 32.81
N SER A 7 -3.88 -6.67 31.50
CA SER A 7 -3.88 -8.01 30.93
C SER A 7 -2.63 -8.71 31.43
N ARG A 8 -2.79 -9.74 32.26
CA ARG A 8 -1.67 -10.57 32.72
C ARG A 8 -0.95 -11.10 31.48
N MET A 9 0.33 -10.76 31.33
CA MET A 9 1.16 -11.31 30.26
C MET A 9 1.05 -12.84 30.27
N PRO A 10 0.67 -13.47 29.14
CA PRO A 10 0.66 -14.92 29.06
C PRO A 10 2.10 -15.43 29.26
N GLN A 11 2.24 -16.51 30.01
CA GLN A 11 3.55 -17.11 30.27
C GLN A 11 4.13 -17.64 28.95
N MET A 12 5.24 -17.05 28.50
CA MET A 12 5.95 -17.43 27.29
C MET A 12 6.44 -18.88 27.40
N ASN A 13 5.78 -19.80 26.71
CA ASN A 13 6.15 -21.21 26.58
C ASN A 13 6.11 -21.62 25.09
N MET A 14 6.57 -22.84 24.78
CA MET A 14 6.61 -23.37 23.41
C MET A 14 5.23 -23.48 22.73
N THR A 15 4.13 -23.35 23.48
CA THR A 15 2.76 -23.44 22.95
C THR A 15 2.08 -22.07 22.82
N VAL A 16 2.79 -20.97 23.05
CA VAL A 16 2.27 -19.62 22.84
C VAL A 16 2.09 -19.35 21.35
N LYS A 17 1.00 -18.64 21.02
CA LYS A 17 0.70 -18.27 19.65
C LYS A 17 1.82 -17.39 19.07
N MET A 18 2.16 -17.64 17.81
CA MET A 18 3.19 -16.91 17.07
C MET A 18 2.96 -15.38 17.07
N GLU A 19 1.70 -14.95 17.17
CA GLU A 19 1.31 -13.53 17.24
C GLU A 19 2.02 -12.76 18.37
N TYR A 20 2.36 -13.42 19.48
CA TYR A 20 3.05 -12.82 20.62
C TYR A 20 4.57 -12.74 20.44
N CYS A 21 5.12 -13.46 19.46
CA CYS A 21 6.54 -13.55 19.16
C CYS A 21 6.94 -12.70 17.93
N THR A 22 6.01 -11.93 17.38
CA THR A 22 6.22 -11.10 16.19
C THR A 22 5.80 -9.66 16.45
N VAL A 23 6.51 -8.70 15.85
CA VAL A 23 6.20 -7.26 15.96
C VAL A 23 5.23 -6.87 14.86
N TRP A 24 3.94 -6.71 15.18
CA TRP A 24 2.90 -6.34 14.22
C TRP A 24 2.65 -4.82 14.17
N ASN A 25 2.63 -4.21 15.34
CA ASN A 25 2.27 -2.82 15.57
C ASN A 25 3.11 -2.23 16.71
N ASP A 26 2.95 -0.94 16.95
CA ASP A 26 3.73 -0.23 17.97
C ASP A 26 3.34 -0.65 19.40
N GLU A 27 2.23 -1.39 19.55
CA GLU A 27 1.74 -1.97 20.80
C GLU A 27 2.12 -3.46 20.97
N SER A 28 2.90 -4.02 20.06
CA SER A 28 3.23 -5.44 20.09
C SER A 28 4.05 -5.78 21.33
N LEU A 29 3.67 -6.85 22.02
CA LEU A 29 4.26 -7.24 23.31
C LEU A 29 5.78 -7.44 23.23
N LEU A 30 6.29 -7.99 22.13
CA LEU A 30 7.72 -8.15 21.91
C LEU A 30 8.44 -6.79 21.78
N LEU A 31 7.81 -5.81 21.12
CA LEU A 31 8.38 -4.48 20.95
C LEU A 31 8.45 -3.73 22.29
N LEU A 32 7.36 -3.78 23.07
CA LEU A 32 7.32 -3.20 24.42
C LEU A 32 8.36 -3.84 25.34
N LEU A 33 8.51 -5.17 25.29
CA LEU A 33 9.54 -5.87 26.07
C LEU A 33 10.96 -5.43 25.67
N LEU A 34 11.23 -5.30 24.38
CA LEU A 34 12.54 -4.83 23.90
C LEU A 34 12.81 -3.38 24.33
N GLN A 35 11.79 -2.51 24.31
CA GLN A 35 11.88 -1.13 24.80
C GLN A 35 12.27 -1.07 26.28
N GLU A 36 11.61 -1.87 27.12
CA GLU A 36 11.93 -1.97 28.55
C GLU A 36 13.36 -2.48 28.78
N ILE A 37 13.80 -3.51 28.05
CA ILE A 37 15.18 -4.05 28.20
C ILE A 37 16.22 -3.00 27.81
N VAL A 38 16.01 -2.25 26.72
CA VAL A 38 16.91 -1.18 26.31
C VAL A 38 16.92 -0.04 27.34
N GLN A 39 15.76 0.30 27.90
CA GLN A 39 15.66 1.31 28.94
C GLN A 39 16.41 0.89 30.21
N ILE A 40 16.30 -0.38 30.64
CA ILE A 40 17.05 -0.93 31.78
C ILE A 40 18.56 -0.85 31.51
N HIS A 41 19.01 -1.28 30.33
CA HIS A 41 20.43 -1.22 29.94
C HIS A 41 20.95 0.22 29.95
N ASN A 42 20.24 1.14 29.30
CA ASN A 42 20.65 2.55 29.21
C ASN A 42 20.64 3.23 30.58
N THR A 43 19.64 2.94 31.43
CA THR A 43 19.56 3.48 32.79
C THR A 43 20.72 2.98 33.64
N PHE A 44 21.08 1.70 33.52
CA PHE A 44 22.24 1.13 34.21
C PHE A 44 23.57 1.77 33.78
N LEU A 45 23.73 2.04 32.48
CA LEU A 45 24.90 2.75 31.96
C LEU A 45 24.96 4.22 32.45
N ASP A 46 23.83 4.93 32.42
CA ASP A 46 23.76 6.33 32.84
C ASP A 46 24.04 6.47 34.36
N GLN A 47 23.44 5.62 35.20
CA GLN A 47 23.72 5.57 36.65
C GLN A 47 25.19 5.26 36.95
N SER A 48 25.80 4.34 36.19
CA SER A 48 27.21 3.99 36.38
C SER A 48 28.15 5.14 36.02
N ASN A 49 27.74 6.00 35.07
CA ASN A 49 28.48 7.20 34.68
C ASN A 49 28.33 8.35 35.69
N ASP A 50 27.15 8.53 36.29
CA ASP A 50 26.91 9.58 37.29
C ASP A 50 27.73 9.36 38.57
N ILE A 51 27.95 8.11 38.98
CA ILE A 51 28.79 7.75 40.13
C ILE A 51 30.26 8.19 39.92
N LEU A 52 30.75 8.21 38.67
CA LEU A 52 32.12 8.66 38.33
C LEU A 52 32.29 10.18 38.47
N GLY A 53 31.22 10.96 38.24
CA GLY A 53 31.27 12.42 38.24
C GLY A 53 31.61 13.05 39.60
N HIS A 54 31.30 12.35 40.70
CA HIS A 54 31.45 12.91 42.05
C HIS A 54 32.80 12.65 42.74
N LYS A 55 33.56 11.60 42.35
CA LYS A 55 34.77 11.20 43.09
C LYS A 55 36.11 11.32 42.34
N GLN A 56 36.15 11.43 41.00
CA GLN A 56 37.43 11.47 40.26
C GLN A 56 37.45 12.46 39.09
N ARG A 57 37.85 13.71 39.34
CA ARG A 57 38.25 14.67 38.27
C ARG A 57 39.60 14.36 37.63
N HIS A 58 40.33 13.33 38.06
CA HIS A 58 41.69 13.04 37.62
C HIS A 58 41.92 11.57 37.21
N LYS A 59 41.24 11.14 36.14
CA LYS A 59 41.71 10.23 35.07
C LYS A 59 40.48 9.85 34.26
N LYS A 60 40.33 10.47 33.09
CA LYS A 60 39.17 10.30 32.21
C LYS A 60 39.09 8.85 31.69
N PHE A 61 38.39 7.97 32.40
CA PHE A 61 37.61 6.92 31.75
C PHE A 61 36.44 7.62 31.05
N LYS A 62 36.72 8.31 29.94
CA LYS A 62 35.66 8.68 28.99
C LYS A 62 35.30 7.37 28.29
N LEU A 63 34.33 6.64 28.84
CA LEU A 63 33.49 5.78 28.02
C LEU A 63 32.89 6.72 26.97
N ILE A 64 33.49 6.72 25.77
CA ILE A 64 32.94 7.43 24.62
C ILE A 64 31.60 6.73 24.38
N GLN A 65 30.50 7.37 24.79
CA GLN A 65 29.15 6.90 24.53
C GLN A 65 28.91 7.03 23.02
N GLN A 66 29.37 6.04 22.27
CA GLN A 66 28.82 5.78 20.97
C GLN A 66 27.34 5.42 21.19
N VAL A 67 26.50 5.89 20.29
CA VAL A 67 25.08 5.52 20.25
C VAL A 67 24.93 4.65 19.02
N VAL A 68 24.39 3.45 19.20
CA VAL A 68 24.17 2.48 18.11
C VAL A 68 22.69 2.13 18.08
N ALA A 69 22.15 2.02 16.86
CA ALA A 69 20.77 1.58 16.67
C ALA A 69 20.61 0.12 17.12
N LEU A 70 19.51 -0.20 17.81
CA LEU A 70 19.25 -1.53 18.39
C LEU A 70 19.49 -2.69 17.40
N LEU A 71 19.20 -2.49 16.11
CA LEU A 71 19.33 -3.51 15.07
C LEU A 71 20.77 -3.85 14.69
N ASP A 72 21.72 -2.94 14.98
CA ASP A 72 23.13 -3.08 14.63
C ASP A 72 24.00 -3.47 15.84
N VAL A 73 23.38 -3.73 17.00
CA VAL A 73 24.07 -4.04 18.26
C VAL A 73 24.69 -5.43 18.21
N LYS A 74 25.96 -5.52 18.62
CA LYS A 74 26.68 -6.79 18.76
C LYS A 74 26.62 -7.32 20.19
N SER A 75 26.73 -8.64 20.35
CA SER A 75 26.64 -9.29 21.67
C SER A 75 27.68 -8.80 22.70
N ASN A 76 28.82 -8.30 22.25
CA ASN A 76 29.87 -7.74 23.11
C ASN A 76 29.56 -6.31 23.60
N GLU A 77 28.61 -5.61 22.99
CA GLU A 77 28.21 -4.23 23.31
C GLU A 77 27.07 -4.17 24.35
N ILE A 78 26.40 -5.31 24.57
CA ILE A 78 25.31 -5.48 25.54
C ILE A 78 25.90 -5.76 26.94
N VAL A 79 25.31 -5.18 27.98
CA VAL A 79 25.67 -5.46 29.37
C VAL A 79 25.21 -6.88 29.70
N THR A 80 26.16 -7.75 29.98
CA THR A 80 25.89 -9.13 30.43
C THR A 80 26.48 -9.31 31.81
N PHE A 81 25.69 -9.89 32.71
CA PHE A 81 26.12 -10.15 34.07
C PHE A 81 26.36 -11.64 34.27
N ARG A 82 27.56 -12.00 34.70
CA ARG A 82 27.89 -13.31 35.22
C ARG A 82 28.71 -13.13 36.48
N TRP A 83 28.27 -13.75 37.57
CA TRP A 83 28.98 -13.68 38.85
C TRP A 83 30.42 -14.21 38.70
N ASN A 84 31.38 -13.43 39.19
CA ASN A 84 32.80 -13.77 39.15
C ASN A 84 33.38 -13.69 40.57
N ASP A 85 33.80 -14.85 41.10
CA ASP A 85 34.36 -14.94 42.47
C ASP A 85 35.66 -14.14 42.64
N ASN A 86 36.30 -13.74 41.53
CA ASN A 86 37.47 -12.86 41.55
C ASN A 86 37.19 -11.48 42.15
N TRP A 87 35.92 -11.04 42.17
CA TRP A 87 35.54 -9.78 42.82
C TRP A 87 35.67 -9.83 44.34
N LEU A 88 35.65 -11.02 44.95
CA LEU A 88 35.78 -11.21 46.41
C LEU A 88 37.23 -11.16 46.90
N LYS A 89 38.23 -10.99 46.01
CA LYS A 89 39.65 -10.90 46.37
C LYS A 89 39.99 -9.71 47.25
N PHE A 90 39.13 -8.70 47.31
CA PHE A 90 39.29 -7.52 48.16
C PHE A 90 38.58 -7.64 49.52
N CYS A 91 38.24 -8.85 49.92
CA CYS A 91 37.79 -9.18 51.26
C CYS A 91 39.02 -9.52 52.13
N GLN A 92 39.25 -8.76 53.19
CA GLN A 92 40.32 -9.01 54.16
C GLN A 92 39.74 -9.32 55.53
N SER A 93 40.37 -10.22 56.28
CA SER A 93 40.00 -10.44 57.69
C SER A 93 40.63 -9.36 58.57
N ASP A 94 39.85 -8.78 59.47
CA ASP A 94 40.33 -7.81 60.45
C ASP A 94 41.29 -8.51 61.43
N ALA A 95 42.58 -8.17 61.36
CA ALA A 95 43.63 -8.77 62.20
C ALA A 95 43.72 -8.14 63.61
N SER A 96 42.78 -7.26 63.97
CA SER A 96 42.74 -6.63 65.29
C SER A 96 42.50 -7.64 66.42
N TYR A 97 43.18 -7.45 67.56
CA TYR A 97 43.10 -8.36 68.70
C TYR A 97 41.65 -8.52 69.18
N GLY A 98 41.15 -9.77 69.17
CA GLY A 98 39.77 -10.10 69.57
C GLY A 98 38.71 -9.98 68.46
N LEU A 99 39.07 -9.60 67.23
CA LEU A 99 38.13 -9.37 66.12
C LEU A 99 38.37 -10.26 64.88
N GLY A 100 39.19 -11.31 64.99
CA GLY A 100 39.69 -12.14 63.87
C GLY A 100 38.66 -12.87 62.99
N GLN A 101 37.36 -12.73 63.25
CA GLN A 101 36.27 -13.25 62.41
C GLN A 101 35.55 -12.15 61.60
N ARG A 102 35.91 -10.87 61.79
CA ARG A 102 35.25 -9.76 61.09
C ARG A 102 35.86 -9.59 59.70
N LEU A 103 35.05 -9.76 58.67
CA LEU A 103 35.44 -9.50 57.29
C LEU A 103 35.28 -8.01 56.98
N LEU A 104 36.34 -7.41 56.43
CA LEU A 104 36.36 -6.04 55.92
C LEU A 104 36.33 -6.12 54.38
N PHE A 105 35.29 -5.52 53.81
CA PHE A 105 35.12 -5.41 52.37
C PHE A 105 35.56 -4.02 51.91
N ASP A 106 36.51 -3.98 50.99
CA ASP A 106 36.84 -2.76 50.27
C ASP A 106 35.85 -2.58 49.12
N TYR A 107 34.67 -2.03 49.42
CA TYR A 107 33.59 -1.84 48.45
C TYR A 107 34.02 -0.96 47.26
N GLU A 108 34.94 0.00 47.47
CA GLU A 108 35.39 0.88 46.39
C GLU A 108 36.21 0.10 45.35
N LYS A 109 37.13 -0.78 45.78
CA LYS A 109 37.90 -1.63 44.84
C LYS A 109 37.05 -2.70 44.17
N ILE A 110 36.11 -3.28 44.90
CA ILE A 110 35.16 -4.26 44.34
C ILE A 110 34.33 -3.57 43.26
N GLU A 111 33.84 -2.37 43.51
CA GLU A 111 33.08 -1.58 42.55
C GLU A 111 33.91 -1.23 41.30
N GLU A 112 35.17 -0.84 41.44
CA GLU A 112 36.06 -0.54 40.30
C GLU A 112 36.31 -1.76 39.39
N GLU A 113 36.57 -2.94 39.96
CA GLU A 113 36.79 -4.18 39.19
C GLU A 113 35.51 -4.70 38.54
N VAL A 114 34.37 -4.65 39.25
CA VAL A 114 33.05 -5.00 38.69
C VAL A 114 32.71 -4.09 37.50
N LYS A 115 32.95 -2.79 37.62
CA LYS A 115 32.74 -1.83 36.53
C LYS A 115 33.64 -2.12 35.34
N LYS A 116 34.92 -2.40 35.58
CA LYS A 116 35.87 -2.72 34.52
C LYS A 116 35.47 -3.98 33.74
N ASP A 117 35.01 -5.01 34.43
CA ASP A 117 34.61 -6.27 33.81
C ASP A 117 33.28 -6.15 33.03
N ILE A 118 32.29 -5.43 33.58
CA ILE A 118 30.93 -5.39 33.04
C ILE A 118 30.72 -4.25 32.03
N LEU A 119 31.28 -3.06 32.30
CA LEU A 119 30.95 -1.83 31.58
C LEU A 119 31.95 -1.47 30.48
N MET A 120 33.14 -2.08 30.46
CA MET A 120 34.14 -1.78 29.44
C MET A 120 33.63 -2.16 28.05
N GLY A 121 33.61 -1.17 27.15
CA GLY A 121 33.18 -1.36 25.75
C GLY A 121 31.67 -1.41 25.54
N LYS A 122 30.85 -1.07 26.55
CA LYS A 122 29.39 -1.02 26.43
C LYS A 122 28.91 0.31 25.85
N ILE A 123 27.84 0.25 25.08
CA ILE A 123 27.37 1.32 24.20
C ILE A 123 25.90 1.63 24.55
N LYS A 124 25.50 2.89 24.37
CA LYS A 124 24.10 3.30 24.54
C LYS A 124 23.29 2.88 23.31
N MET A 125 22.16 2.23 23.54
CA MET A 125 21.31 1.75 22.46
C MET A 125 20.20 2.77 22.19
N GLU A 126 20.00 3.13 20.92
CA GLU A 126 18.86 3.93 20.49
C GLU A 126 17.83 3.05 19.79
N PHE A 127 16.57 3.28 20.12
CA PHE A 127 15.47 2.64 19.42
C PHE A 127 15.30 3.29 18.04
N PRO A 128 15.31 2.51 16.95
CA PRO A 128 15.08 3.07 15.62
C PRO A 128 13.67 3.68 15.56
N THR A 129 13.52 4.78 14.82
CA THR A 129 12.23 5.47 14.63
C THR A 129 11.15 4.56 14.04
N ARG A 130 11.57 3.51 13.32
CA ARG A 130 10.70 2.43 12.82
C ARG A 130 11.38 1.09 13.04
N PHE A 131 10.75 0.20 13.82
CA PHE A 131 11.20 -1.17 13.95
C PHE A 131 10.77 -1.99 12.71
N PRO A 132 11.61 -2.88 12.16
CA PRO A 132 11.26 -3.68 11.00
C PRO A 132 10.06 -4.58 11.32
N LYS A 133 8.96 -4.36 10.62
CA LYS A 133 7.74 -5.17 10.70
C LYS A 133 7.78 -6.24 9.59
N PRO A 134 7.34 -7.47 9.85
CA PRO A 134 7.14 -8.46 8.79
C PRO A 134 6.13 -7.90 7.78
N VAL A 135 6.55 -7.79 6.52
CA VAL A 135 5.71 -7.27 5.43
C VAL A 135 4.66 -8.32 5.10
N PHE A 136 3.42 -8.11 5.56
CA PHE A 136 2.29 -8.96 5.21
C PHE A 136 1.50 -8.37 4.02
N ILE A 137 0.58 -9.18 3.49
CA ILE A 137 -0.25 -8.85 2.33
C ILE A 137 -1.01 -7.52 2.51
N ASP A 138 -1.38 -7.15 3.74
CA ASP A 138 -2.01 -5.87 4.06
C ASP A 138 -1.08 -4.66 3.82
N ASP A 139 0.21 -4.82 4.14
CA ASP A 139 1.24 -3.81 3.86
C ASP A 139 1.53 -3.76 2.37
N LEU A 140 1.42 -4.84 1.60
CA LEU A 140 1.60 -4.79 0.14
C LEU A 140 0.56 -3.87 -0.54
N TYR A 141 -0.69 -3.82 -0.05
CA TYR A 141 -1.70 -2.88 -0.54
C TYR A 141 -1.46 -1.45 -0.11
N GLN A 142 -1.21 -1.20 1.17
CA GLN A 142 -0.93 0.16 1.61
C GLN A 142 0.36 0.68 0.94
N ASN A 143 1.38 -0.16 0.84
CA ASN A 143 2.61 0.17 0.13
C ASN A 143 2.37 0.42 -1.36
N ILE A 144 1.50 -0.32 -2.06
CA ILE A 144 1.22 -0.04 -3.48
C ILE A 144 0.48 1.28 -3.64
N VAL A 145 -0.51 1.58 -2.79
CA VAL A 145 -1.25 2.84 -2.88
C VAL A 145 -0.35 4.04 -2.57
N GLU A 146 0.45 3.95 -1.50
CA GLU A 146 1.45 4.97 -1.18
C GLU A 146 2.49 5.11 -2.29
N LEU A 147 2.97 4.00 -2.84
CA LEU A 147 3.91 3.98 -3.97
C LEU A 147 3.34 4.70 -5.19
N LEU A 148 2.11 4.40 -5.59
CA LEU A 148 1.46 5.05 -6.73
C LEU A 148 1.26 6.55 -6.47
N SER A 149 0.87 6.93 -5.25
CA SER A 149 0.69 8.33 -4.85
C SER A 149 2.01 9.11 -4.87
N ASP A 150 3.09 8.53 -4.34
CA ASP A 150 4.43 9.12 -4.34
C ASP A 150 4.98 9.28 -5.77
N LEU A 151 4.72 8.29 -6.63
CA LEU A 151 5.15 8.32 -8.02
C LEU A 151 4.37 9.33 -8.85
N GLU A 152 3.06 9.49 -8.62
CA GLU A 152 2.27 10.54 -9.28
C GLU A 152 2.74 11.95 -8.90
N LYS A 153 3.27 12.14 -7.69
CA LYS A 153 3.85 13.42 -7.25
C LYS A 153 5.23 13.69 -7.86
N SER A 154 6.03 12.64 -8.05
CA SER A 154 7.42 12.78 -8.54
C SER A 154 7.53 12.74 -10.07
N ILE A 155 6.72 11.94 -10.75
CA ILE A 155 6.70 11.78 -12.21
C ILE A 155 5.27 12.07 -12.70
N PRO A 156 5.03 13.23 -13.34
CA PRO A 156 3.69 13.59 -13.82
C PRO A 156 3.13 12.53 -14.78
N GLN A 157 1.99 11.94 -14.41
CA GLN A 157 1.40 10.86 -15.18
C GLN A 157 0.49 11.37 -16.31
N GLN A 158 0.50 10.65 -17.43
CA GLN A 158 -0.25 10.93 -18.65
C GLN A 158 -1.26 9.82 -18.92
N GLN A 159 -2.35 10.18 -19.60
CA GLN A 159 -3.36 9.21 -20.03
C GLN A 159 -2.79 8.26 -21.09
N LEU A 160 -3.25 7.00 -21.05
CA LEU A 160 -2.88 5.99 -22.04
C LEU A 160 -3.49 6.34 -23.40
N THR A 161 -2.66 6.28 -24.44
CA THR A 161 -3.12 6.46 -25.83
C THR A 161 -4.06 5.33 -26.25
N LYS A 162 -4.89 5.58 -27.27
CA LYS A 162 -5.80 4.57 -27.82
C LYS A 162 -5.06 3.34 -28.36
N GLU A 163 -3.84 3.54 -28.86
CA GLU A 163 -2.97 2.48 -29.39
C GLU A 163 -2.52 1.54 -28.27
N ILE A 164 -2.01 2.09 -27.16
CA ILE A 164 -1.60 1.30 -25.98
C ILE A 164 -2.80 0.48 -25.46
N ARG A 165 -3.97 1.12 -25.30
CA ARG A 165 -5.18 0.44 -24.82
C ARG A 165 -5.58 -0.71 -25.72
N ARG A 166 -5.64 -0.47 -27.03
CA ARG A 166 -5.99 -1.51 -28.02
C ARG A 166 -5.00 -2.67 -28.00
N SER A 167 -3.71 -2.38 -27.87
CA SER A 167 -2.69 -3.44 -27.80
C SER A 167 -2.86 -4.33 -26.56
N VAL A 168 -3.12 -3.72 -25.40
CA VAL A 168 -3.43 -4.47 -24.17
C VAL A 168 -4.68 -5.33 -24.36
N GLU A 169 -5.78 -4.78 -24.87
CA GLU A 169 -7.02 -5.53 -25.09
C GLU A 169 -6.82 -6.75 -25.99
N VAL A 170 -6.02 -6.61 -27.07
CA VAL A 170 -5.68 -7.72 -27.97
C VAL A 170 -4.84 -8.79 -27.25
N LYS A 171 -3.91 -8.40 -26.39
CA LYS A 171 -3.07 -9.36 -25.64
C LYS A 171 -3.87 -10.08 -24.54
N VAL A 172 -4.73 -9.36 -23.83
CA VAL A 172 -5.67 -9.95 -22.84
C VAL A 172 -6.56 -11.01 -23.48
N GLY A 173 -7.05 -10.77 -24.70
CA GLY A 173 -7.86 -11.78 -25.41
C GLY A 173 -7.09 -13.00 -25.91
N ARG A 174 -5.75 -12.97 -25.92
CA ARG A 174 -4.89 -14.07 -26.38
C ARG A 174 -4.29 -14.88 -25.24
N ASP A 175 -4.02 -14.24 -24.12
CA ASP A 175 -3.32 -14.84 -22.97
C ASP A 175 -3.96 -14.37 -21.66
N ALA A 176 -4.53 -15.32 -20.93
CA ALA A 176 -5.19 -15.08 -19.66
C ALA A 176 -4.23 -14.64 -18.54
N ALA A 177 -2.96 -15.06 -18.60
CA ALA A 177 -1.94 -14.70 -17.61
C ALA A 177 -1.32 -13.32 -17.89
N PHE A 178 -1.59 -12.73 -19.05
CA PHE A 178 -0.99 -11.47 -19.49
C PHE A 178 -1.13 -10.34 -18.47
N VAL A 179 -2.34 -10.16 -17.92
CA VAL A 179 -2.63 -9.05 -17.00
C VAL A 179 -1.85 -9.23 -15.70
N THR A 180 -1.85 -10.43 -15.13
CA THR A 180 -1.14 -10.74 -13.88
C THR A 180 0.37 -10.64 -14.04
N ASP A 181 0.90 -11.10 -15.17
CA ASP A 181 2.32 -11.00 -15.49
C ASP A 181 2.74 -9.54 -15.64
N LEU A 182 1.97 -8.76 -16.40
CA LEU A 182 2.27 -7.34 -16.61
C LEU A 182 2.14 -6.54 -15.30
N LEU A 183 1.12 -6.80 -14.47
CA LEU A 183 0.99 -6.20 -13.14
C LEU A 183 2.20 -6.49 -12.26
N THR A 184 2.65 -7.76 -12.22
CA THR A 184 3.80 -8.16 -11.40
C THR A 184 5.06 -7.44 -11.86
N GLN A 185 5.31 -7.40 -13.17
CA GLN A 185 6.49 -6.77 -13.74
C GLN A 185 6.47 -5.25 -13.52
N LEU A 186 5.33 -4.59 -13.76
CA LEU A 186 5.18 -3.16 -13.48
C LEU A 186 5.27 -2.84 -11.98
N GLY A 187 4.79 -3.72 -11.10
CA GLY A 187 4.95 -3.56 -9.65
C GLY A 187 6.42 -3.44 -9.24
N MET A 188 7.29 -4.26 -9.82
CA MET A 188 8.72 -4.16 -9.58
C MET A 188 9.33 -2.88 -10.19
N VAL A 189 8.87 -2.47 -11.38
CA VAL A 189 9.27 -1.19 -11.99
C VAL A 189 8.90 0.00 -11.12
N LEU A 190 7.68 0.04 -10.59
CA LEU A 190 7.22 1.10 -9.70
C LEU A 190 8.13 1.18 -8.46
N ALA A 191 8.44 0.04 -7.83
CA ALA A 191 9.34 0.00 -6.68
C ALA A 191 10.75 0.52 -7.01
N LEU A 192 11.26 0.24 -8.22
CA LEU A 192 12.53 0.77 -8.70
C LEU A 192 12.47 2.28 -8.96
N LEU A 193 11.40 2.75 -9.60
CA LEU A 193 11.15 4.17 -9.87
C LEU A 193 11.08 4.97 -8.57
N LYS A 194 10.48 4.43 -7.50
CA LYS A 194 10.43 5.11 -6.19
C LYS A 194 11.82 5.45 -5.66
N LYS A 195 12.80 4.56 -5.90
CA LYS A 195 14.17 4.72 -5.38
C LYS A 195 15.06 5.56 -6.29
N THR A 196 14.80 5.54 -7.59
CA THR A 196 15.74 6.06 -8.59
C THR A 196 15.23 7.27 -9.36
N GLY A 197 13.93 7.54 -9.28
CA GLY A 197 13.25 8.55 -10.09
C GLY A 197 13.27 8.22 -11.58
N GLY A 198 12.91 9.19 -12.41
CA GLY A 198 12.91 9.07 -13.86
C GLY A 198 12.29 10.30 -14.52
N ASP A 199 12.49 10.44 -15.83
CA ASP A 199 11.83 11.48 -16.61
C ASP A 199 10.53 10.95 -17.23
N ASN A 200 9.47 11.77 -17.18
CA ASN A 200 8.15 11.46 -17.73
C ASN A 200 8.22 11.02 -19.20
N SER A 201 9.07 11.69 -19.99
CA SER A 201 9.17 11.44 -21.43
C SER A 201 9.98 10.19 -21.81
N GLN A 202 10.72 9.64 -20.84
CA GLN A 202 11.65 8.53 -21.07
C GLN A 202 10.88 7.24 -21.39
N PRO A 203 11.25 6.50 -22.45
CA PRO A 203 10.73 5.16 -22.72
C PRO A 203 11.06 4.19 -21.58
N LEU A 204 10.09 3.36 -21.21
CA LEU A 204 10.26 2.40 -20.11
C LEU A 204 11.40 1.40 -20.38
N ILE A 205 11.54 0.92 -21.62
CA ILE A 205 12.61 0.00 -21.99
C ILE A 205 14.00 0.62 -21.80
N GLU A 206 14.19 1.85 -22.27
CA GLU A 206 15.45 2.57 -22.15
C GLU A 206 15.84 2.74 -20.67
N TYR A 207 14.85 3.10 -19.84
CA TYR A 207 15.04 3.19 -18.39
C TYR A 207 15.45 1.84 -17.77
N LEU A 208 14.82 0.74 -18.17
CA LEU A 208 15.15 -0.59 -17.63
C LEU A 208 16.52 -1.09 -18.09
N GLU A 209 16.91 -0.82 -19.34
CA GLU A 209 18.24 -1.14 -19.85
C GLU A 209 19.34 -0.41 -19.06
N LYS A 210 19.10 0.85 -18.65
CA LYS A 210 20.02 1.61 -17.79
C LYS A 210 20.23 0.94 -16.42
N TRP A 211 19.19 0.33 -15.86
CA TRP A 211 19.23 -0.28 -14.52
C TRP A 211 19.49 -1.79 -14.51
N GLN A 212 19.58 -2.42 -15.68
CA GLN A 212 19.73 -3.87 -15.83
C GLN A 212 20.94 -4.43 -15.07
N SER A 213 22.07 -3.73 -15.07
CA SER A 213 23.28 -4.17 -14.36
C SER A 213 23.14 -4.13 -12.83
N ALA A 214 22.31 -3.21 -12.31
CA ALA A 214 22.11 -3.01 -10.88
C ALA A 214 20.98 -3.89 -10.31
N THR A 215 19.94 -4.16 -11.10
CA THR A 215 18.75 -4.88 -10.65
C THR A 215 18.67 -6.33 -11.14
N GLY A 216 19.46 -6.69 -12.16
CA GLY A 216 19.34 -7.97 -12.86
C GLY A 216 18.07 -8.11 -13.69
N MET A 217 17.23 -7.05 -13.80
CA MET A 217 16.01 -7.09 -14.59
C MET A 217 16.32 -7.19 -16.08
N ASN A 218 15.84 -8.27 -16.71
CA ASN A 218 16.03 -8.46 -18.14
C ASN A 218 15.00 -7.64 -18.94
N SER A 219 15.45 -6.57 -19.60
CA SER A 219 14.62 -5.73 -20.47
C SER A 219 13.93 -6.51 -21.59
N ASN A 220 14.47 -7.67 -22.00
CA ASN A 220 13.85 -8.52 -23.02
C ASN A 220 12.52 -9.12 -22.58
N ILE A 221 12.30 -9.32 -21.27
CA ILE A 221 11.00 -9.76 -20.75
C ILE A 221 9.97 -8.65 -20.99
N PHE A 222 10.33 -7.40 -20.66
CA PHE A 222 9.48 -6.23 -20.90
C PHE A 222 9.17 -6.02 -22.37
N LYS A 223 10.14 -6.21 -23.28
CA LYS A 223 9.91 -6.10 -24.73
C LYS A 223 8.84 -7.08 -25.25
N ARG A 224 8.63 -8.22 -24.57
CA ARG A 224 7.59 -9.22 -24.95
C ARG A 224 6.22 -8.87 -24.37
N ILE A 225 6.18 -8.48 -23.10
CA ILE A 225 4.93 -8.25 -22.37
C ILE A 225 4.37 -6.83 -22.55
N LEU A 226 5.19 -5.83 -22.89
CA LEU A 226 4.70 -4.47 -23.02
C LEU A 226 3.73 -4.32 -24.21
N PRO A 227 2.77 -3.38 -24.10
CA PRO A 227 1.94 -2.95 -25.22
C PRO A 227 2.78 -2.54 -26.42
N GLU A 228 2.28 -2.83 -27.62
CA GLU A 228 2.89 -2.42 -28.88
C GLU A 228 2.33 -1.06 -29.35
N PRO A 229 3.18 -0.17 -29.91
CA PRO A 229 4.62 -0.34 -30.07
C PRO A 229 5.37 -0.18 -28.74
N VAL A 230 6.42 -0.97 -28.51
CA VAL A 230 7.09 -1.09 -27.21
C VAL A 230 7.59 0.25 -26.65
N ASP A 231 8.08 1.14 -27.52
CA ASP A 231 8.59 2.46 -27.14
C ASP A 231 7.48 3.49 -26.84
N SER A 232 6.21 3.14 -27.06
CA SER A 232 5.09 4.03 -26.72
C SER A 232 4.85 4.13 -25.22
N VAL A 233 5.27 3.12 -24.45
CA VAL A 233 5.10 3.14 -22.99
C VAL A 233 6.26 3.91 -22.36
N LYS A 234 5.95 5.11 -21.87
CA LYS A 234 6.89 5.99 -21.18
C LYS A 234 6.71 5.91 -19.66
N LEU A 235 7.68 6.42 -18.89
CA LEU A 235 7.59 6.45 -17.43
C LEU A 235 6.38 7.24 -16.92
N GLY A 236 5.95 8.27 -17.66
CA GLY A 236 4.69 8.98 -17.40
C GLY A 236 3.42 8.17 -17.62
N ASN A 237 3.48 6.98 -18.20
CA ASN A 237 2.29 6.14 -18.41
C ASN A 237 2.21 4.98 -17.41
N VAL A 238 3.27 4.72 -16.64
CA VAL A 238 3.42 3.48 -15.87
C VAL A 238 2.38 3.36 -14.76
N VAL A 239 2.10 4.43 -14.01
CA VAL A 239 1.09 4.39 -12.94
C VAL A 239 -0.31 4.28 -13.54
N THR A 240 -0.62 5.04 -14.59
CA THR A 240 -1.92 4.97 -15.27
C THR A 240 -2.15 3.58 -15.86
N LEU A 241 -1.12 2.95 -16.43
CA LEU A 241 -1.16 1.60 -16.95
C LEU A 241 -1.39 0.58 -15.83
N TYR A 242 -0.66 0.70 -14.73
CA TYR A 242 -0.82 -0.17 -13.57
C TYR A 242 -2.25 -0.14 -13.02
N LYS A 243 -2.78 1.07 -12.75
CA LYS A 243 -4.15 1.26 -12.26
C LYS A 243 -5.21 0.70 -13.20
N TRP A 244 -5.00 0.85 -14.52
CA TRP A 244 -5.91 0.28 -15.49
C TRP A 244 -5.84 -1.25 -15.55
N LEU A 245 -4.66 -1.84 -15.36
CA LEU A 245 -4.51 -3.30 -15.27
C LEU A 245 -5.15 -3.88 -14.00
N GLU A 246 -5.16 -3.15 -12.88
CA GLU A 246 -5.90 -3.56 -11.68
C GLU A 246 -7.41 -3.68 -11.97
N GLU A 247 -7.97 -2.74 -12.72
CA GLU A 247 -9.38 -2.80 -13.17
C GLU A 247 -9.62 -4.03 -14.07
N LEU A 248 -8.73 -4.28 -15.05
CA LEU A 248 -8.85 -5.44 -15.93
C LEU A 248 -8.74 -6.76 -15.16
N ASN A 249 -7.83 -6.84 -14.19
CA ASN A 249 -7.68 -8.03 -13.36
C ASN A 249 -8.88 -8.22 -12.43
N GLY A 250 -9.41 -7.14 -11.84
CA GLY A 250 -10.63 -7.17 -11.05
C GLY A 250 -11.83 -7.69 -11.84
N ARG A 251 -11.90 -7.37 -13.14
CA ARG A 251 -12.93 -7.90 -14.04
C ARG A 251 -12.80 -9.41 -14.24
N SER A 252 -11.59 -9.92 -14.48
CA SER A 252 -11.38 -11.37 -14.61
C SER A 252 -11.60 -12.13 -13.30
N LEU A 253 -11.37 -11.48 -12.16
CA LEU A 253 -11.53 -12.08 -10.84
C LEU A 253 -12.98 -12.16 -10.38
N LEU A 254 -13.88 -11.37 -10.97
CA LEU A 254 -15.28 -11.25 -10.54
C LEU A 254 -15.99 -12.62 -10.50
N GLU A 255 -15.85 -13.42 -11.56
CA GLU A 255 -16.46 -14.75 -11.67
C GLU A 255 -15.78 -15.80 -10.77
N ALA A 256 -14.54 -15.54 -10.35
CA ALA A 256 -13.75 -16.43 -9.50
C ALA A 256 -13.90 -16.12 -8.00
N LEU A 257 -14.68 -15.09 -7.64
CA LEU A 257 -14.97 -14.78 -6.24
C LEU A 257 -15.82 -15.88 -5.59
N ASP A 258 -15.70 -16.01 -4.27
CA ASP A 258 -16.49 -16.94 -3.48
C ASP A 258 -18.02 -16.70 -3.63
N GLU A 259 -18.83 -17.75 -3.52
CA GLU A 259 -20.29 -17.68 -3.64
C GLU A 259 -20.93 -16.66 -2.69
N ARG A 260 -20.30 -16.39 -1.53
CA ARG A 260 -20.78 -15.38 -0.59
C ARG A 260 -20.82 -13.95 -1.15
N PHE A 261 -20.10 -13.66 -2.23
CA PHE A 261 -20.10 -12.36 -2.93
C PHE A 261 -21.07 -12.29 -4.12
N HIS A 262 -21.79 -13.38 -4.38
CA HIS A 262 -22.75 -13.54 -5.46
C HIS A 262 -24.20 -13.42 -4.97
N LYS A 263 -24.43 -12.84 -3.79
CA LYS A 263 -25.77 -12.71 -3.22
C LYS A 263 -26.57 -11.65 -3.95
N THR A 264 -27.87 -11.92 -4.07
CA THR A 264 -28.75 -11.02 -4.80
C THR A 264 -29.01 -9.72 -4.04
N LEU A 265 -29.11 -8.62 -4.78
CA LEU A 265 -29.44 -7.29 -4.28
C LEU A 265 -30.82 -7.27 -3.62
N HIS A 266 -30.92 -6.54 -2.52
CA HIS A 266 -32.21 -6.22 -1.91
C HIS A 266 -33.09 -5.44 -2.92
N PRO A 267 -34.41 -5.71 -3.01
CA PRO A 267 -35.30 -5.06 -3.98
C PRO A 267 -35.24 -3.52 -3.94
N GLU A 268 -35.16 -2.94 -2.75
CA GLU A 268 -35.03 -1.49 -2.57
C GLU A 268 -33.69 -0.95 -3.10
N ALA A 269 -32.60 -1.67 -2.87
CA ALA A 269 -31.28 -1.30 -3.38
C ALA A 269 -31.23 -1.34 -4.91
N LYS A 270 -31.89 -2.35 -5.49
CA LYS A 270 -32.02 -2.52 -6.94
C LYS A 270 -32.86 -1.41 -7.57
N GLU A 271 -33.96 -1.00 -6.93
CA GLU A 271 -34.77 0.13 -7.40
C GLU A 271 -33.98 1.44 -7.39
N ILE A 272 -33.17 1.69 -6.35
CA ILE A 272 -32.27 2.86 -6.31
C ILE A 272 -31.30 2.84 -7.50
N LEU A 273 -30.64 1.70 -7.77
CA LEU A 273 -29.75 1.58 -8.94
C LEU A 273 -30.48 1.83 -10.27
N HIS A 274 -31.72 1.36 -10.41
CA HIS A 274 -32.54 1.65 -11.59
C HIS A 274 -32.92 3.13 -11.71
N GLN A 275 -33.21 3.81 -10.61
CA GLN A 275 -33.46 5.25 -10.60
C GLN A 275 -32.20 6.03 -10.96
N THR A 276 -31.04 5.66 -10.39
CA THR A 276 -29.73 6.23 -10.73
C THR A 276 -29.39 6.02 -12.20
N LYS A 277 -29.64 4.82 -12.76
CA LYS A 277 -29.48 4.54 -14.20
C LYS A 277 -30.31 5.50 -15.07
N LYS A 278 -31.54 5.85 -14.64
CA LYS A 278 -32.42 6.77 -15.39
C LYS A 278 -31.99 8.23 -15.27
N LEU A 279 -31.60 8.67 -14.07
CA LEU A 279 -31.37 10.09 -13.76
C LEU A 279 -29.90 10.52 -13.87
N HIS A 280 -28.99 9.62 -13.55
CA HIS A 280 -27.56 9.89 -13.33
C HIS A 280 -26.66 8.83 -13.98
N MET A 281 -27.00 8.39 -15.20
CA MET A 281 -26.25 7.35 -15.92
C MET A 281 -24.76 7.67 -16.08
N ALA A 282 -24.42 8.92 -16.37
CA ALA A 282 -23.02 9.35 -16.51
C ALA A 282 -22.22 9.15 -15.21
N HIS A 283 -22.86 9.35 -14.06
CA HIS A 283 -22.27 9.11 -12.73
C HIS A 283 -22.18 7.62 -12.42
N LEU A 284 -23.23 6.86 -12.77
CA LEU A 284 -23.26 5.40 -12.63
C LEU A 284 -22.11 4.72 -13.40
N GLU A 285 -21.82 5.18 -14.62
CA GLU A 285 -20.69 4.68 -15.43
C GLU A 285 -19.35 4.82 -14.69
N LYS A 286 -19.15 5.90 -13.93
CA LYS A 286 -17.91 6.13 -13.19
C LYS A 286 -17.69 5.15 -12.04
N LEU A 287 -18.74 4.47 -11.56
CA LEU A 287 -18.60 3.44 -10.53
C LEU A 287 -17.92 2.16 -11.02
N GLN A 288 -17.89 1.90 -12.33
CA GLN A 288 -17.31 0.66 -12.85
C GLN A 288 -15.86 0.47 -12.40
N HIS A 289 -15.04 1.52 -12.54
CA HIS A 289 -13.63 1.46 -12.17
C HIS A 289 -13.39 1.16 -10.68
N PRO A 290 -13.88 1.98 -9.73
CA PRO A 290 -13.63 1.73 -8.30
C PRO A 290 -14.20 0.40 -7.81
N LEU A 291 -15.33 -0.07 -8.38
CA LEU A 291 -15.87 -1.40 -8.03
C LEU A 291 -14.91 -2.53 -8.46
N LEU A 292 -14.36 -2.48 -9.68
CA LEU A 292 -13.42 -3.49 -10.17
C LEU A 292 -12.07 -3.42 -9.47
N VAL A 293 -11.56 -2.22 -9.20
CA VAL A 293 -10.33 -2.03 -8.41
C VAL A 293 -10.54 -2.52 -6.97
N PHE A 294 -11.72 -2.32 -6.38
CA PHE A 294 -12.07 -2.89 -5.07
C PHE A 294 -12.05 -4.42 -5.11
N VAL A 295 -12.63 -5.05 -6.14
CA VAL A 295 -12.55 -6.52 -6.31
C VAL A 295 -11.10 -6.98 -6.34
N HIS A 296 -10.25 -6.32 -7.14
CA HIS A 296 -8.83 -6.65 -7.23
C HIS A 296 -8.09 -6.48 -5.90
N ARG A 297 -8.12 -5.26 -5.33
CA ARG A 297 -7.30 -4.89 -4.16
C ARG A 297 -7.83 -5.45 -2.84
N CYS A 298 -9.14 -5.50 -2.69
CA CYS A 298 -9.78 -5.71 -1.40
C CYS A 298 -10.40 -7.09 -1.23
N LEU A 299 -10.83 -7.76 -2.30
CA LEU A 299 -11.50 -9.07 -2.18
C LEU A 299 -10.61 -10.23 -2.63
N ALA A 300 -9.94 -10.09 -3.78
CA ALA A 300 -9.07 -11.15 -4.28
C ALA A 300 -7.79 -11.29 -3.45
N LEU A 301 -7.36 -10.20 -2.83
CA LEU A 301 -6.10 -10.14 -2.13
C LEU A 301 -6.23 -9.98 -0.61
N LYS A 302 -7.39 -9.53 -0.12
CA LYS A 302 -7.73 -9.40 1.29
C LYS A 302 -8.93 -10.30 1.59
N ASN A 303 -8.74 -11.31 2.44
CA ASN A 303 -9.82 -12.23 2.82
C ASN A 303 -10.44 -11.89 4.19
N THR A 304 -10.16 -10.70 4.73
CA THR A 304 -10.53 -10.28 6.10
C THR A 304 -11.68 -9.29 6.16
N ILE A 305 -12.24 -8.91 5.01
CA ILE A 305 -13.34 -7.94 4.94
C ILE A 305 -14.66 -8.63 5.30
N SER A 306 -15.39 -8.05 6.24
CA SER A 306 -16.74 -8.49 6.60
C SER A 306 -17.70 -8.26 5.43
N HIS A 307 -18.34 -9.32 4.95
CA HIS A 307 -19.22 -9.25 3.78
C HIS A 307 -20.55 -8.54 4.04
N ASP A 308 -20.95 -8.42 5.31
CA ASP A 308 -22.20 -7.77 5.75
C ASP A 308 -22.09 -6.25 5.86
N HIS A 309 -20.91 -5.68 5.55
CA HIS A 309 -20.72 -4.23 5.63
C HIS A 309 -21.21 -3.52 4.36
N PRO A 310 -21.68 -2.27 4.48
CA PRO A 310 -22.07 -1.46 3.34
C PRO A 310 -20.91 -1.24 2.37
N LEU A 311 -21.13 -1.56 1.09
CA LEU A 311 -20.14 -1.39 0.03
C LEU A 311 -19.69 0.08 -0.12
N ILE A 312 -20.62 1.01 0.10
CA ILE A 312 -20.36 2.45 0.01
C ILE A 312 -19.26 2.94 0.94
N GLU A 313 -19.08 2.35 2.12
CA GLU A 313 -18.03 2.75 3.06
C GLU A 313 -16.64 2.53 2.48
N TYR A 314 -16.45 1.46 1.71
CA TYR A 314 -15.18 1.12 1.07
C TYR A 314 -14.97 1.90 -0.22
N ILE A 315 -16.01 1.99 -1.05
CA ILE A 315 -15.95 2.74 -2.32
C ILE A 315 -15.77 4.25 -2.07
N SER A 316 -16.10 4.76 -0.89
CA SER A 316 -15.83 6.15 -0.48
C SER A 316 -14.34 6.45 -0.22
N SER A 317 -13.42 5.51 -0.42
CA SER A 317 -11.97 5.80 -0.41
C SER A 317 -11.54 6.46 -1.72
N GLN A 318 -10.86 7.61 -1.65
CA GLN A 318 -10.35 8.33 -2.83
C GLN A 318 -9.37 7.49 -3.66
N GLU A 319 -8.70 6.53 -3.03
CA GLU A 319 -7.60 5.75 -3.60
C GLU A 319 -8.08 4.76 -4.67
N LEU A 320 -9.37 4.45 -4.67
CA LEU A 320 -10.03 3.57 -5.65
C LEU A 320 -10.46 4.33 -6.91
N TRP A 321 -10.40 5.66 -6.91
CA TRP A 321 -10.92 6.48 -7.99
C TRP A 321 -9.81 7.11 -8.83
N TRP A 322 -10.15 7.35 -10.09
CA TRP A 322 -9.42 8.33 -10.90
C TRP A 322 -9.64 9.73 -10.31
N LYS A 323 -8.56 10.50 -10.17
CA LYS A 323 -8.59 11.84 -9.54
C LYS A 323 -9.54 12.80 -10.26
N GLU A 324 -9.68 12.66 -11.57
CA GLU A 324 -10.59 13.44 -12.40
C GLU A 324 -12.08 13.11 -12.20
N HIS A 325 -12.42 11.97 -11.58
CA HIS A 325 -13.80 11.52 -11.41
C HIS A 325 -14.40 11.89 -10.05
N ILE A 326 -13.63 12.45 -9.13
CA ILE A 326 -14.10 12.72 -7.77
C ILE A 326 -13.76 14.14 -7.29
N ARG A 327 -14.58 14.65 -6.37
CA ARG A 327 -14.31 15.86 -5.58
C ARG A 327 -14.77 15.65 -4.16
N MET A 328 -14.02 16.17 -3.20
CA MET A 328 -14.47 16.20 -1.81
C MET A 328 -15.49 17.31 -1.59
N GLN A 329 -16.63 16.96 -0.99
CA GLN A 329 -17.68 17.88 -0.56
C GLN A 329 -18.05 17.56 0.89
N GLU A 330 -17.82 18.50 1.80
CA GLU A 330 -18.26 18.39 3.22
C GLU A 330 -17.80 17.09 3.92
N GLY A 331 -16.64 16.55 3.55
CA GLY A 331 -16.09 15.31 4.11
C GLY A 331 -16.52 14.03 3.38
N ASN A 332 -17.39 14.12 2.37
CA ASN A 332 -17.85 13.00 1.55
C ASN A 332 -17.30 13.07 0.12
N ILE A 333 -17.20 11.91 -0.55
CA ILE A 333 -16.87 11.83 -1.97
C ILE A 333 -18.09 12.16 -2.81
N GLY A 334 -17.95 13.17 -3.67
CA GLY A 334 -18.83 13.44 -4.79
C GLY A 334 -18.23 12.96 -6.10
N VAL A 335 -19.05 12.32 -6.94
CA VAL A 335 -18.67 11.81 -8.26
C VAL A 335 -18.94 12.90 -9.31
N ILE A 336 -17.95 13.17 -10.15
CA ILE A 336 -18.02 14.14 -11.25
C ILE A 336 -18.31 13.39 -12.55
N ALA A 337 -19.40 13.76 -13.23
CA ALA A 337 -19.70 13.24 -14.55
C ALA A 337 -20.56 14.21 -15.37
N GLY A 338 -20.71 13.91 -16.66
CA GLY A 338 -21.46 14.75 -17.60
C GLY A 338 -20.64 15.88 -18.23
N ALA A 339 -21.17 16.49 -19.28
CA ALA A 339 -20.52 17.62 -19.97
C ALA A 339 -20.49 18.90 -19.12
N ASP A 340 -21.39 18.98 -18.14
CA ASP A 340 -21.51 20.05 -17.16
C ASP A 340 -20.62 19.85 -15.93
N ASN A 341 -19.87 18.74 -15.85
CA ASN A 341 -19.07 18.36 -14.69
C ASN A 341 -19.87 18.42 -13.38
N LYS A 342 -21.14 17.99 -13.43
CA LYS A 342 -22.00 17.95 -12.24
C LYS A 342 -21.41 16.98 -11.22
N CYS A 343 -21.30 17.45 -9.98
CA CYS A 343 -20.82 16.65 -8.85
C CYS A 343 -22.01 16.21 -7.99
N ILE A 344 -22.14 14.90 -7.77
CA ILE A 344 -23.24 14.29 -7.00
C ILE A 344 -22.63 13.40 -5.90
N PRO A 345 -23.13 13.45 -4.66
CA PRO A 345 -22.67 12.58 -3.58
C PRO A 345 -22.77 11.10 -3.95
N ILE A 346 -21.77 10.30 -3.56
CA ILE A 346 -21.77 8.86 -3.84
C ILE A 346 -22.99 8.14 -3.24
N SER A 347 -23.51 8.62 -2.11
CA SER A 347 -24.71 8.09 -1.45
C SER A 347 -26.00 8.25 -2.26
N GLU A 348 -26.04 9.17 -3.22
CA GLU A 348 -27.16 9.29 -4.16
C GLU A 348 -27.05 8.31 -5.34
N ILE A 349 -25.88 7.72 -5.56
CA ILE A 349 -25.59 6.81 -6.67
C ILE A 349 -25.63 5.36 -6.19
N LEU A 350 -25.02 5.09 -5.02
CA LEU A 350 -24.87 3.79 -4.42
C LEU A 350 -25.55 3.77 -3.04
N SER A 351 -26.56 2.92 -2.86
CA SER A 351 -27.30 2.81 -1.61
C SER A 351 -26.46 2.15 -0.51
N PRO A 352 -26.56 2.58 0.76
CA PRO A 352 -25.95 1.88 1.89
C PRO A 352 -26.56 0.47 2.13
N LEU A 353 -27.70 0.17 1.49
CA LEU A 353 -28.30 -1.17 1.49
C LEU A 353 -27.55 -2.16 0.59
N ILE A 354 -26.63 -1.69 -0.26
CA ILE A 354 -25.77 -2.54 -1.07
C ILE A 354 -24.60 -2.95 -0.20
N LEU A 355 -24.55 -4.23 0.15
CA LEU A 355 -23.49 -4.80 0.97
C LEU A 355 -22.36 -5.35 0.08
N ILE A 356 -21.22 -5.64 0.69
CA ILE A 356 -20.06 -6.22 -0.01
C ILE A 356 -20.41 -7.59 -0.61
N GLU A 357 -21.27 -8.37 0.05
CA GLU A 357 -21.81 -9.62 -0.50
C GLU A 357 -22.60 -9.47 -1.82
N ASN A 358 -23.01 -8.25 -2.18
CA ASN A 358 -23.71 -7.94 -3.42
C ASN A 358 -22.81 -7.36 -4.52
N ILE A 359 -21.48 -7.36 -4.31
CA ILE A 359 -20.52 -6.73 -5.23
C ILE A 359 -20.64 -7.28 -6.66
N CYS A 360 -20.80 -8.59 -6.82
CA CYS A 360 -20.89 -9.20 -8.15
C CYS A 360 -22.13 -8.73 -8.90
N GLU A 361 -23.32 -8.76 -8.29
CA GLU A 361 -24.55 -8.28 -8.95
C GLU A 361 -24.47 -6.77 -9.22
N THR A 362 -23.88 -5.99 -8.31
CA THR A 362 -23.70 -4.54 -8.51
C THR A 362 -22.80 -4.24 -9.71
N VAL A 363 -21.67 -4.94 -9.84
CA VAL A 363 -20.77 -4.78 -10.99
C VAL A 363 -21.46 -5.19 -12.29
N LEU A 364 -22.16 -6.33 -12.30
CA LEU A 364 -22.89 -6.81 -13.48
C LEU A 364 -23.98 -5.82 -13.91
N PHE A 365 -24.73 -5.27 -12.96
CA PHE A 365 -25.74 -4.24 -13.23
C PHE A 365 -25.14 -3.02 -13.91
N VAL A 366 -24.02 -2.50 -13.37
CA VAL A 366 -23.34 -1.32 -13.94
C VAL A 366 -22.82 -1.64 -15.34
N GLN A 367 -22.22 -2.81 -15.55
CA GLN A 367 -21.72 -3.24 -16.87
C GLN A 367 -22.85 -3.35 -17.90
N GLU A 368 -23.98 -3.93 -17.52
CA GLU A 368 -25.16 -4.04 -18.39
C GLU A 368 -25.72 -2.65 -18.73
N ALA A 369 -25.83 -1.76 -17.74
CA ALA A 369 -26.28 -0.38 -17.97
C ALA A 369 -25.36 0.38 -18.93
N ILE A 370 -24.04 0.23 -18.81
CA ILE A 370 -23.06 0.84 -19.74
C ILE A 370 -23.21 0.24 -21.14
N LYS A 371 -23.38 -1.08 -21.24
CA LYS A 371 -23.56 -1.77 -22.53
C LYS A 371 -24.82 -1.30 -23.26
N GLU A 372 -25.95 -1.21 -22.57
CA GLU A 372 -27.20 -0.71 -23.17
C GLU A 372 -27.05 0.71 -23.73
N VAL A 373 -26.39 1.60 -22.98
CA VAL A 373 -26.20 3.00 -23.40
C VAL A 373 -25.25 3.09 -24.59
N THR A 374 -24.16 2.32 -24.59
CA THR A 374 -23.22 2.27 -25.71
C THR A 374 -23.87 1.73 -26.98
N GLU A 375 -24.65 0.64 -26.89
CA GLU A 375 -25.41 0.08 -28.01
C GLU A 375 -26.45 1.07 -28.55
N PHE A 376 -27.18 1.75 -27.65
CA PHE A 376 -28.13 2.79 -28.04
C PHE A 376 -27.45 3.95 -28.79
N ASN A 377 -26.31 4.43 -28.29
CA ASN A 377 -25.55 5.51 -28.93
C ASN A 377 -25.01 5.10 -30.31
N VAL A 378 -24.51 3.86 -30.45
CA VAL A 378 -24.09 3.32 -31.75
C VAL A 378 -25.27 3.28 -32.71
N ARG A 379 -26.45 2.83 -32.27
CA ARG A 379 -27.65 2.81 -33.10
C ARG A 379 -28.07 4.21 -33.57
N ILE A 380 -28.06 5.21 -32.68
CA ILE A 380 -28.38 6.61 -33.04
C ILE A 380 -27.37 7.18 -34.03
N SER A 381 -26.07 6.94 -33.82
CA SER A 381 -25.02 7.41 -34.74
C SER A 381 -25.17 6.80 -36.13
N ASN A 382 -25.50 5.50 -36.23
CA ASN A 382 -25.76 4.82 -37.50
C ASN A 382 -26.97 5.43 -38.22
N ILE A 383 -28.09 5.61 -37.53
CA ILE A 383 -29.31 6.26 -38.08
C ILE A 383 -28.98 7.67 -38.58
N THR A 384 -28.23 8.45 -37.80
CA THR A 384 -27.83 9.81 -38.15
C THR A 384 -26.94 9.83 -39.38
N SER A 385 -26.00 8.88 -39.48
CA SER A 385 -25.12 8.74 -40.64
C SER A 385 -25.90 8.35 -41.91
N ASP A 386 -26.89 7.49 -41.79
CA ASP A 386 -27.72 7.03 -42.91
C ASP A 386 -28.70 8.12 -43.35
N TYR A 387 -29.23 8.92 -42.42
CA TYR A 387 -29.99 10.12 -42.72
C TYR A 387 -29.14 11.17 -43.47
N GLN A 388 -27.88 11.37 -43.06
CA GLN A 388 -26.97 12.29 -43.76
C GLN A 388 -26.61 11.79 -45.17
N LYS A 389 -26.41 10.49 -45.35
CA LYS A 389 -26.17 9.88 -46.68
C LYS A 389 -27.38 10.04 -47.59
N THR A 390 -28.59 9.72 -47.12
CA THR A 390 -29.83 9.87 -47.91
C THR A 390 -30.11 11.31 -48.29
N LYS A 391 -29.87 12.28 -47.38
CA LYS A 391 -29.97 13.71 -47.68
C LYS A 391 -28.97 14.18 -48.75
N LYS A 392 -27.72 13.69 -48.74
CA LYS A 392 -26.73 13.95 -49.80
C LYS A 392 -27.15 13.36 -51.14
N VAL A 393 -27.69 12.15 -51.17
CA VAL A 393 -28.20 11.50 -52.39
C VAL A 393 -29.38 12.27 -52.97
N GLN A 394 -30.33 12.73 -52.14
CA GLN A 394 -31.46 13.57 -52.56
C GLN A 394 -31.02 14.95 -53.07
N ALA A 395 -30.02 15.57 -52.46
CA ALA A 395 -29.47 16.84 -52.92
C ALA A 395 -28.76 16.69 -54.30
N ASN A 396 -28.05 15.59 -54.52
CA ASN A 396 -27.37 15.31 -55.78
C ASN A 396 -28.36 14.95 -56.91
N THR A 397 -29.43 14.22 -56.61
CA THR A 397 -30.51 13.94 -57.58
C THR A 397 -31.30 15.19 -57.95
N ARG A 398 -31.58 16.10 -57.00
CA ARG A 398 -32.20 17.40 -57.29
C ARG A 398 -31.31 18.30 -58.16
N LYS A 399 -30.00 18.35 -57.90
CA LYS A 399 -29.04 19.08 -58.74
C LYS A 399 -28.92 18.49 -60.16
N SER A 400 -29.00 17.17 -60.27
CA SER A 400 -29.02 16.44 -61.56
C SER A 400 -30.30 16.74 -62.36
N ALA A 401 -31.47 16.71 -61.72
CA ALA A 401 -32.75 17.02 -62.35
C ALA A 401 -32.83 18.49 -62.79
N ALA A 402 -32.39 19.44 -61.95
CA ALA A 402 -32.35 20.86 -62.30
C ALA A 402 -31.42 21.15 -63.49
N LYS A 403 -30.28 20.45 -63.61
CA LYS A 403 -29.39 20.56 -64.79
C LYS A 403 -29.99 20.00 -66.08
N ARG A 404 -30.91 19.03 -65.99
CA ARG A 404 -31.63 18.50 -67.17
C ARG A 404 -32.73 19.46 -67.64
N PHE A 405 -33.40 20.15 -66.73
CA PHE A 405 -34.44 21.14 -67.07
C PHE A 405 -33.91 22.44 -67.69
N ILE A 406 -32.65 22.81 -67.45
CA ILE A 406 -32.03 24.01 -68.05
C ILE A 406 -31.43 23.73 -69.44
N LYS A 407 -31.41 22.45 -69.88
CA LYS A 407 -30.87 22.02 -71.18
C LYS A 407 -31.95 21.64 -72.22
N MET A 408 -33.23 21.80 -71.87
CA MET A 408 -34.36 21.85 -72.81
C MET A 408 -34.76 23.30 -72.98
#